data_AF-A0A1I7YIT3-F1
#
_entry.id   AF-A0A1I7YIT3-F1
#
_cell.length_a   1.000
_cell.length_b   1.000
_cell.length_c   1.000
_cell.angle_alpha   90.00
_cell.angle_beta   90.00
_cell.angle_gamma   90.00
#
_symmetry.space_group_name_H-M   'P 1'
#
loop_
_entity.id
_entity.type
_entity.pdbx_description
1 polymer ?
#
loop_
_entity_poly.entity_id
_entity_poly.type
_entity_poly.pdbx_seq_one_letter_code
_entity_poly.pdbx_strand_id
1 'polypeptide(L)'
;MVVPYFGLVPGILSRTDMVFTTNRQFAEYYARILPITVLPCPAAADIDRSLILYALAGSVQVQAGRDAGLTVAQEVFADRSYQDDGSLTPRQQAGAMITDADQSVQQVMQMIEQGTVTSLS
;
A
#
# COMPACT_ATOMS: atom_id res chain seq x y z
N MET A 1 -18.56 14.93 2.72
CA MET A 1 -17.77 15.00 3.97
C MET A 1 -16.39 14.46 3.66
N VAL A 2 -15.40 15.36 3.50
CA VAL A 2 -14.03 15.01 3.11
C VAL A 2 -13.24 14.84 4.40
N VAL A 3 -12.68 13.66 4.62
CA VAL A 3 -11.80 13.45 5.78
C VAL A 3 -10.34 13.64 5.34
N PRO A 4 -9.58 14.57 5.93
CA PRO A 4 -8.23 14.89 5.47
C PRO A 4 -7.21 13.90 6.07
N TYR A 5 -7.32 12.61 5.73
CA TYR A 5 -6.55 11.55 6.40
C TYR A 5 -5.09 11.43 5.94
N PHE A 6 -4.69 12.07 4.83
CA PHE A 6 -3.34 11.86 4.28
C PHE A 6 -2.21 12.40 5.18
N GLY A 7 -2.52 13.30 6.12
CA GLY A 7 -1.56 13.83 7.10
C GLY A 7 -1.33 12.95 8.34
N LEU A 8 -2.13 11.89 8.54
CA LEU A 8 -2.06 11.06 9.75
C LEU A 8 -1.13 9.85 9.59
N VAL A 9 -0.75 9.49 8.36
CA VAL A 9 0.15 8.35 8.06
C VAL A 9 1.42 8.38 8.93
N PRO A 10 2.11 9.52 9.11
CA PRO A 10 3.30 9.57 9.95
C PRO A 10 3.01 9.42 11.46
N GLY A 11 1.83 9.84 11.91
CA GLY A 11 1.38 9.63 13.29
C GLY A 11 1.02 8.16 13.56
N ILE A 12 0.43 7.48 12.58
CA ILE A 12 0.13 6.04 12.64
C ILE A 12 1.43 5.24 12.68
N LEU A 13 2.39 5.56 11.79
CA LEU A 13 3.71 4.94 11.74
C LEU A 13 4.41 4.89 13.10
N SER A 14 4.33 5.96 13.89
CA SER A 14 4.97 6.02 15.21
C SER A 14 4.36 5.06 16.26
N ARG A 15 3.23 4.43 15.95
CA ARG A 15 2.45 3.58 16.87
C ARG A 15 2.14 2.19 16.30
N THR A 16 2.72 1.82 15.17
CA THR A 16 2.47 0.54 14.49
C THR A 16 3.77 -0.14 14.09
N ASP A 17 3.79 -1.47 14.12
CA ASP A 17 4.92 -2.29 13.67
C ASP A 17 4.91 -2.50 12.13
N MET A 18 4.67 -1.41 11.38
CA MET A 18 4.50 -1.44 9.93
C MET A 18 5.45 -0.48 9.24
N VAL A 19 6.02 -0.92 8.11
CA VAL A 19 6.72 -0.06 7.16
C VAL A 19 5.75 0.30 6.04
N PHE A 20 5.45 1.59 5.91
CA PHE A 20 4.64 2.11 4.80
C PHE A 20 5.53 2.59 3.65
N THR A 21 5.12 2.26 2.43
CA THR A 21 5.77 2.78 1.22
C THR A 21 5.17 4.15 0.89
N THR A 22 6.01 5.19 0.83
CA THR A 22 5.59 6.55 0.48
C THR A 22 6.60 7.19 -0.47
N ASN A 23 6.23 8.31 -1.09
CA ASN A 23 7.15 9.02 -1.95
C ASN A 23 8.27 9.69 -1.11
N ARG A 24 9.46 9.82 -1.71
CA ARG A 24 10.64 10.40 -1.05
C ARG A 24 10.37 11.80 -0.52
N GLN A 25 9.68 12.64 -1.30
CA GLN A 25 9.39 14.02 -0.93
C GLN A 25 8.54 14.13 0.34
N PHE A 26 7.58 13.22 0.52
CA PHE A 26 6.71 13.09 1.68
C PHE A 26 7.52 12.64 2.89
N ALA A 27 8.33 11.59 2.74
CA ALA A 27 9.21 11.12 3.81
C ALA A 27 10.17 12.22 4.29
N GLU A 28 10.82 12.92 3.36
CA GLU A 28 11.75 14.02 3.64
C GLU A 28 11.05 15.24 4.28
N TYR A 29 9.80 15.51 3.92
CA TYR A 29 9.00 16.55 4.56
C TYR A 29 8.75 16.23 6.05
N TYR A 30 8.30 15.02 6.36
CA TYR A 30 7.96 14.63 7.74
C TYR A 30 9.18 14.35 8.63
N ALA A 31 10.32 13.96 8.06
CA ALA A 31 11.58 13.83 8.81
C ALA A 31 12.05 15.15 9.47
N ARG A 32 11.51 16.29 9.05
CA ARG A 32 11.80 17.60 9.67
C ARG A 32 11.03 17.86 10.97
N ILE A 33 9.92 17.14 11.17
CA ILE A 33 8.95 17.42 12.24
C ILE A 33 8.63 16.21 13.12
N LEU A 34 9.10 15.02 12.74
CA LEU A 34 8.94 13.78 13.48
C LEU A 34 10.32 13.14 13.71
N PRO A 35 10.46 12.27 14.73
CA PRO A 35 11.71 11.55 15.00
C PRO A 35 11.94 10.40 14.01
N ILE A 36 11.91 10.71 12.72
CA ILE A 36 12.05 9.77 11.60
C ILE A 36 13.33 10.15 10.82
N THR A 37 14.12 9.15 10.45
CA THR A 37 15.30 9.32 9.59
C THR A 37 15.07 8.64 8.25
N VAL A 38 15.36 9.34 7.15
CA VAL A 38 15.29 8.77 5.79
C VAL A 38 16.64 8.18 5.41
N LEU A 39 16.69 6.88 5.14
CA LEU A 39 17.91 6.18 4.73
C LEU A 39 17.95 5.99 3.20
N PRO A 40 19.12 6.12 2.54
CA PRO A 40 19.27 5.76 1.14
C PRO A 40 19.24 4.25 0.93
N CYS A 41 18.62 3.79 -0.17
CA CYS A 41 18.62 2.38 -0.55
C CYS A 41 19.98 1.99 -1.17
N PRO A 42 20.54 0.80 -0.84
CA PRO A 42 19.98 -0.22 0.04
C PRO A 42 20.26 0.07 1.53
N ALA A 43 19.21 0.23 2.32
CA ALA A 43 19.28 0.38 3.77
C ALA A 43 19.26 -1.00 4.48
N ALA A 44 19.82 -2.04 3.85
CA ALA A 44 19.59 -3.44 4.22
C ALA A 44 20.21 -3.87 5.57
N ALA A 45 20.98 -3.02 6.24
CA ALA A 45 21.75 -3.42 7.41
C ALA A 45 21.03 -3.18 8.77
N ASP A 46 20.17 -2.16 8.89
CA ASP A 46 19.65 -1.71 10.19
C ASP A 46 18.12 -1.69 10.31
N ILE A 47 17.39 -2.27 9.36
CA ILE A 47 15.92 -2.38 9.48
C ILE A 47 15.58 -3.56 10.39
N ASP A 48 14.80 -3.29 11.44
CA ASP A 48 14.26 -4.34 12.30
C ASP A 48 13.41 -5.31 11.48
N ARG A 49 13.85 -6.58 11.43
CA ARG A 49 13.21 -7.62 10.62
C ARG A 49 11.88 -8.11 11.21
N SER A 50 11.54 -7.70 12.44
CA SER A 50 10.19 -7.95 12.99
C SER A 50 9.12 -7.07 12.35
N LEU A 51 9.51 -6.00 11.64
CA LEU A 51 8.57 -5.11 10.98
C LEU A 51 7.91 -5.77 9.77
N ILE A 52 6.65 -5.39 9.54
CA ILE A 52 5.87 -5.84 8.38
C ILE A 52 5.94 -4.77 7.30
N LEU A 53 6.47 -5.11 6.13
CA LEU A 53 6.39 -4.25 4.95
C LEU A 53 4.97 -4.30 4.38
N TYR A 54 4.29 -3.17 4.39
CA TYR A 54 2.98 -3.02 3.77
C TYR A 54 3.11 -2.37 2.40
N ALA A 55 2.80 -3.12 1.34
CA ALA A 55 3.05 -2.71 -0.05
C ALA A 55 1.94 -3.17 -0.99
N LEU A 56 1.70 -2.42 -2.07
CA LEU A 56 0.73 -2.79 -3.11
C LEU A 56 0.99 -4.22 -3.63
N ALA A 57 -0.05 -5.04 -3.65
CA ALA A 57 -0.01 -6.39 -4.19
C ALA A 57 0.56 -6.42 -5.62
N GLY A 58 1.42 -7.41 -5.91
CA GLY A 58 2.05 -7.56 -7.22
C GLY A 58 3.12 -6.51 -7.58
N SER A 59 3.39 -5.52 -6.72
CA SER A 59 4.43 -4.52 -6.99
C SER A 59 5.85 -5.08 -6.77
N VAL A 60 6.84 -4.46 -7.42
CA VAL A 60 8.27 -4.79 -7.23
C VAL A 60 8.73 -4.69 -5.76
N GLN A 61 8.00 -3.93 -4.95
CA GLN A 61 8.29 -3.76 -3.51
C GLN A 61 7.99 -5.02 -2.72
N VAL A 62 6.99 -5.81 -3.13
CA VAL A 62 6.68 -7.10 -2.50
C VAL A 62 7.85 -8.05 -2.67
N GLN A 63 8.41 -8.13 -3.87
CA GLN A 63 9.57 -8.97 -4.14
C GLN A 63 10.80 -8.45 -3.38
N ALA A 64 11.09 -7.15 -3.45
CA ALA A 64 12.23 -6.56 -2.74
C ALA A 64 12.17 -6.75 -1.22
N GLY A 65 10.98 -6.66 -0.61
CA GLY A 65 10.79 -6.92 0.82
C GLY A 65 11.05 -8.38 1.19
N ARG A 66 10.56 -9.31 0.37
CA ARG A 66 10.82 -10.75 0.55
C ARG A 66 12.31 -11.07 0.40
N ASP A 67 12.97 -10.50 -0.61
CA ASP A 67 14.41 -10.68 -0.84
C ASP A 67 15.25 -10.11 0.31
N ALA A 68 14.76 -9.07 0.97
CA ALA A 68 15.36 -8.48 2.18
C ALA A 68 15.04 -9.27 3.47
N GLY A 69 14.24 -10.34 3.40
CA GLY A 69 13.86 -11.16 4.54
C GLY A 69 12.79 -10.55 5.46
N LEU A 70 12.01 -9.60 4.96
CA LEU A 70 10.90 -8.98 5.70
C LEU A 70 9.60 -9.80 5.53
N THR A 71 8.75 -9.73 6.56
CA THR A 71 7.34 -10.12 6.39
C THR A 71 6.64 -9.07 5.55
N VAL A 72 5.91 -9.48 4.51
CA VAL A 72 5.21 -8.55 3.61
C VAL A 72 3.70 -8.74 3.71
N ALA A 73 2.99 -7.68 4.09
CA ALA A 73 1.55 -7.57 3.95
C ALA A 73 1.23 -6.88 2.62
N GLN A 74 0.45 -7.55 1.77
CA GLN A 74 0.09 -7.03 0.46
C GLN A 74 -1.23 -6.25 0.53
N GLU A 75 -1.19 -4.99 0.11
CA GLU A 75 -2.33 -4.09 0.04
C GLU A 75 -3.16 -4.33 -1.22
N VAL A 76 -4.48 -4.37 -1.04
CA VAL A 76 -5.50 -4.41 -2.08
C VAL A 76 -6.59 -3.37 -1.80
N PHE A 77 -7.35 -2.98 -2.82
CA PHE A 77 -8.31 -1.88 -2.75
C PHE A 77 -9.71 -2.38 -3.12
N ALA A 78 -10.65 -2.24 -2.18
CA ALA A 78 -12.04 -2.67 -2.35
C ALA A 78 -12.79 -1.87 -3.43
N ASP A 79 -12.46 -0.58 -3.55
CA ASP A 79 -13.17 0.42 -4.35
C ASP A 79 -12.47 0.72 -5.68
N ARG A 80 -11.35 0.06 -5.98
CA ARG A 80 -10.61 0.25 -7.24
C ARG A 80 -10.78 -0.93 -8.14
N SER A 81 -10.90 -0.67 -9.42
CA SER A 81 -10.82 -1.69 -10.45
C SER A 81 -9.38 -2.00 -10.82
N TYR A 82 -9.20 -3.17 -11.42
CA TYR A 82 -7.92 -3.77 -11.74
C TYR A 82 -7.80 -4.02 -13.25
N GLN A 83 -6.56 -4.01 -13.73
CA GLN A 83 -6.18 -4.42 -15.08
C GLN A 83 -5.75 -5.90 -15.06
N ASP A 84 -5.61 -6.52 -16.23
CA ASP A 84 -5.23 -7.95 -16.34
C ASP A 84 -3.83 -8.26 -15.76
N ASP A 85 -2.96 -7.25 -15.70
CA ASP A 85 -1.64 -7.35 -15.08
C ASP A 85 -1.67 -7.20 -13.54
N GLY A 86 -2.87 -7.06 -12.95
CA GLY A 86 -3.09 -6.87 -11.51
C GLY A 86 -2.83 -5.45 -11.02
N SER A 87 -2.47 -4.50 -11.90
CA SER A 87 -2.34 -3.10 -11.53
C SER A 87 -3.70 -2.43 -11.34
N LEU A 88 -3.74 -1.35 -10.55
CA LEU A 88 -4.96 -0.55 -10.41
C LEU A 88 -5.22 0.25 -11.69
N THR A 89 -6.46 0.21 -12.18
CA THR A 89 -6.87 1.00 -13.35
C THR A 89 -6.64 2.50 -13.10
N PRO A 90 -6.00 3.25 -14.02
CA PRO A 90 -5.70 4.67 -13.84
C PRO A 90 -6.93 5.50 -13.49
N ARG A 91 -6.84 6.38 -12.49
CA ARG A 91 -7.99 7.17 -11.98
C ARG A 91 -8.74 8.00 -13.03
N GLN A 92 -8.09 8.34 -14.15
CA GLN A 92 -8.68 9.13 -15.23
C GLN A 92 -9.50 8.27 -16.22
N GLN A 93 -9.39 6.94 -16.13
CA GLN A 93 -10.13 6.01 -16.98
C GLN A 93 -11.54 5.77 -16.44
N ALA A 94 -12.51 5.62 -17.33
CA ALA A 94 -13.86 5.25 -16.95
C ALA A 94 -13.86 3.88 -16.25
N GLY A 95 -14.64 3.75 -15.16
CA GLY A 95 -14.69 2.52 -14.36
C GLY A 95 -13.52 2.33 -13.40
N ALA A 96 -12.57 3.28 -13.30
CA ALA A 96 -11.39 3.19 -12.40
C ALA A 96 -11.74 3.15 -10.90
N MET A 97 -12.96 3.51 -10.53
CA MET A 97 -13.49 3.53 -9.18
C MET A 97 -14.84 2.80 -9.18
N ILE A 98 -15.00 1.87 -8.25
CA ILE A 98 -16.26 1.23 -7.90
C ILE A 98 -16.98 2.16 -6.92
N THR A 99 -18.08 2.77 -7.36
CA THR A 99 -18.87 3.69 -6.53
C THR A 99 -20.03 2.99 -5.81
N ASP A 100 -20.34 1.77 -6.23
CA ASP A 100 -21.37 0.93 -5.63
C ASP A 100 -20.79 0.15 -4.44
N ALA A 101 -21.45 0.26 -3.28
CA ALA A 101 -20.96 -0.34 -2.05
C ALA A 101 -21.06 -1.87 -2.08
N ASP A 102 -22.12 -2.42 -2.65
CA ASP A 102 -22.33 -3.86 -2.74
C ASP A 102 -21.30 -4.51 -3.67
N GLN A 103 -21.00 -3.86 -4.79
CA GLN A 103 -19.92 -4.28 -5.69
C GLN A 103 -18.55 -4.27 -4.98
N SER A 104 -18.26 -3.25 -4.17
CA SER A 104 -17.00 -3.18 -3.40
C SER A 104 -16.91 -4.32 -2.38
N VAL A 105 -18.01 -4.64 -1.70
CA VAL A 105 -18.08 -5.76 -0.76
C VAL A 105 -17.86 -7.08 -1.50
N GLN A 106 -18.52 -7.30 -2.63
CA GLN A 106 -18.34 -8.51 -3.44
C GLN A 106 -16.88 -8.71 -3.87
N GLN A 107 -16.22 -7.63 -4.30
CA GLN A 107 -14.81 -7.67 -4.66
C GLN A 107 -13.93 -8.07 -3.47
N VAL A 108 -14.17 -7.50 -2.28
CA VAL A 108 -13.44 -7.87 -1.06
C VAL A 108 -13.66 -9.34 -0.70
N MET A 109 -14.90 -9.82 -0.79
CA MET A 109 -15.20 -11.24 -0.54
C MET A 109 -14.45 -12.14 -1.51
N GLN A 110 -14.39 -11.79 -2.81
CA GLN A 110 -13.59 -12.52 -3.81
C GLN A 110 -12.09 -12.54 -3.44
N MET A 111 -11.53 -11.40 -3.02
CA MET A 111 -10.13 -11.31 -2.61
C MET A 111 -9.83 -12.20 -1.39
N ILE A 112 -10.72 -12.23 -0.40
CA ILE A 112 -10.55 -13.01 0.83
C ILE A 112 -10.75 -14.51 0.59
N GLU A 113 -11.83 -14.88 -0.11
CA GLU A 113 -12.24 -16.28 -0.23
C GLU A 113 -11.50 -17.01 -1.36
N GLN A 114 -11.18 -16.29 -2.44
CA GLN A 114 -10.64 -16.90 -3.66
C GLN A 114 -9.21 -16.44 -3.96
N GLY A 115 -8.72 -15.40 -3.29
CA GLY A 115 -7.40 -14.84 -3.58
C GLY A 115 -7.29 -14.23 -4.98
N THR A 116 -8.41 -13.80 -5.58
CA THR A 116 -8.45 -13.23 -6.93
C THR A 116 -9.21 -11.90 -6.96
N VAL A 117 -9.09 -11.17 -8.06
CA VAL A 117 -9.91 -9.98 -8.36
C VAL A 117 -10.28 -9.98 -9.83
N THR A 118 -11.49 -9.52 -10.14
CA THR A 118 -11.97 -9.37 -11.52
C THR A 118 -11.39 -8.10 -12.14
N SER A 119 -10.74 -8.23 -13.30
CA SER A 119 -10.25 -7.08 -14.06
C SER A 119 -11.37 -6.41 -14.87
N LEU A 120 -11.12 -5.21 -15.40
CA LEU A 120 -12.07 -4.47 -16.25
C LEU A 120 -12.16 -4.99 -17.70
N SER A 121 -11.26 -5.87 -18.11
CA SER A 121 -11.15 -6.39 -19.48
C SER A 121 -12.12 -7.53 -19.76
#